data_AF-A0A497T306-F1
#
_entry.id   AF-A0A497T306-F1
#
_cell.length_a   1.000
_cell.length_b   1.000
_cell.length_c   1.000
_cell.angle_alpha   90.00
_cell.angle_beta   90.00
_cell.angle_gamma   90.00
#
_symmetry.space_group_name_H-M   'P 1'
#
loop_
_entity.id
_entity.type
_entity.pdbx_description
1 polymer ?
#
loop_
_entity_poly.entity_id
_entity_poly.type
_entity_poly.pdbx_seq_one_letter_code
_entity_poly.pdbx_strand_id
1 'polypeptide(L)' 'LNGDGHVNVQDIQLNVNVILEIENRPDIIARADVNRDGSVNVLDVQRVVNAVLNT' A
#
# COMPACT_ATOMS: atom_id res chain seq x y z
N LEU A 1 -3.26 -4.19 -2.69
CA LEU A 1 -3.37 -2.87 -3.38
C LEU A 1 -3.74 -3.01 -4.84
N ASN A 2 -3.01 -3.79 -5.64
CA ASN A 2 -3.30 -3.94 -7.08
C ASN A 2 -4.60 -4.73 -7.38
N GLY A 3 -5.15 -5.43 -6.38
CA GLY A 3 -6.39 -6.20 -6.54
C GLY A 3 -6.21 -7.55 -7.23
N ASP A 4 -4.97 -8.07 -7.29
CA ASP A 4 -4.66 -9.34 -7.97
C ASP A 4 -4.97 -10.60 -7.12
N GLY A 5 -5.49 -10.41 -5.90
CA GLY A 5 -5.82 -11.50 -4.98
C GLY A 5 -4.64 -12.00 -4.15
N HIS A 6 -3.45 -11.42 -4.32
CA HIS A 6 -2.25 -11.73 -3.54
C HIS A 6 -1.78 -10.50 -2.77
N VAL A 7 -1.07 -10.73 -1.66
CA VAL A 7 -0.34 -9.68 -0.95
C VAL A 7 1.15 -9.95 -1.13
N ASN A 8 1.83 -9.12 -1.90
CA ASN A 8 3.23 -9.33 -2.26
C ASN A 8 3.98 -8.00 -2.49
N VAL A 9 5.20 -8.08 -3.02
CA VAL A 9 6.07 -6.92 -3.24
C VAL A 9 5.48 -5.88 -4.20
N GLN A 10 4.57 -6.26 -5.10
CA GLN A 10 3.88 -5.31 -5.98
C GLN A 10 2.98 -4.36 -5.18
N ASP A 11 2.38 -4.83 -4.09
CA ASP A 11 1.60 -3.97 -3.21
C ASP A 11 2.49 -3.00 -2.45
N ILE A 12 3.66 -3.45 -2.00
CA ILE A 12 4.65 -2.58 -1.36
C ILE A 12 5.07 -1.47 -2.33
N GLN A 13 5.43 -1.82 -3.56
CA GLN A 13 5.82 -0.88 -4.61
C GLN A 13 4.70 0.14 -4.89
N LEU A 14 3.44 -0.31 -5.00
CA LEU A 14 2.31 0.59 -5.24
C LEU A 14 2.08 1.55 -4.07
N ASN A 15 2.21 1.08 -2.83
CA ASN A 15 2.05 1.94 -1.66
C ASN A 15 3.12 3.05 -1.64
N VAL A 16 4.38 2.68 -1.92
CA VAL A 16 5.49 3.64 -2.07
C VAL A 16 5.23 4.62 -3.20
N ASN A 17 4.71 4.17 -4.35
CA ASN A 17 4.42 5.05 -5.48
C ASN A 17 3.29 6.05 -5.16
N VAL A 18 2.32 5.70 -4.31
CA VAL A 18 1.31 6.65 -3.83
C VAL A 18 1.95 7.70 -2.92
N ILE A 19 2.82 7.30 -1.99
CA ILE A 19 3.54 8.21 -1.08
C ILE A 19 4.41 9.20 -1.86
N LEU A 20 5.03 8.75 -2.95
CA LEU A 20 5.89 9.57 -3.80
C LEU A 20 5.10 10.38 -4.85
N GLU A 21 3.77 10.34 -4.84
CA GLU A 21 2.89 11.00 -5.81
C GLU A 21 3.13 10.56 -7.28
N ILE A 22 3.68 9.37 -7.49
CA ILE A 22 3.93 8.77 -8.82
C ILE A 22 2.70 7.98 -9.31
N GLU A 23 1.98 7.32 -8.40
CA GLU A 23 0.74 6.59 -8.71
C GLU A 23 -0.46 7.48 -8.39
N ASN A 24 -1.30 7.72 -9.41
CA ASN A 24 -2.42 8.67 -9.35
C ASN A 24 -3.79 8.02 -9.62
N ARG A 25 -3.86 6.71 -9.81
CA ARG A 25 -5.12 6.01 -10.00
C ARG A 25 -5.97 6.10 -8.72
N PRO A 26 -7.20 6.65 -8.77
CA PRO A 26 -8.01 6.89 -7.59
C PRO A 26 -8.32 5.62 -6.78
N ASP A 27 -8.48 4.49 -7.45
CA ASP A 27 -8.78 3.21 -6.80
C ASP A 27 -7.57 2.66 -6.03
N ILE A 28 -6.35 2.93 -6.49
CA ILE A 28 -5.12 2.56 -5.79
C ILE A 28 -4.92 3.47 -4.58
N ILE A 29 -5.07 4.79 -4.75
CA ILE A 29 -4.96 5.78 -3.67
C ILE A 29 -5.96 5.45 -2.55
N ALA A 30 -7.22 5.16 -2.91
CA ALA A 30 -8.26 4.84 -1.93
C ALA A 30 -7.98 3.57 -1.11
N ARG A 31 -7.11 2.67 -1.59
CA ARG A 31 -6.70 1.46 -0.87
C ARG A 31 -5.35 1.63 -0.14
N ALA A 32 -4.63 2.72 -0.38
CA ALA A 32 -3.26 2.92 0.09
C ALA A 32 -3.14 3.23 1.59
N ASP A 33 -4.20 3.75 2.22
CA ASP A 33 -4.33 3.86 3.68
C ASP A 33 -4.67 2.47 4.24
N VAL A 34 -3.64 1.67 4.45
CA VAL A 34 -3.73 0.26 4.85
C VAL A 34 -4.00 0.15 6.35
N ASN A 35 -3.44 1.04 7.16
CA ASN A 35 -3.65 1.05 8.60
C ASN A 35 -4.94 1.77 9.03
N ARG A 36 -5.59 2.51 8.12
CA ARG A 36 -6.82 3.27 8.30
C ARG A 36 -6.70 4.42 9.30
N ASP A 37 -5.54 5.07 9.34
CA ASP A 37 -5.29 6.22 10.21
C ASP A 37 -5.62 7.57 9.55
N GLY A 38 -6.02 7.55 8.28
CA GLY A 38 -6.39 8.73 7.51
C GLY A 38 -5.22 9.42 6.81
N SER A 39 -4.01 8.89 6.93
CA SER A 39 -2.81 9.35 6.22
C SER A 39 -2.21 8.19 5.42
N VAL A 40 -1.69 8.48 4.22
CA VAL A 40 -0.89 7.50 3.48
C VAL A 40 0.58 7.81 3.70
N ASN A 41 1.28 6.95 4.46
CA ASN A 41 2.69 7.16 4.80
C ASN A 41 3.44 5.82 5.01
N VAL A 42 4.67 5.89 5.52
CA VAL A 42 5.54 4.70 5.70
C VAL A 42 4.96 3.63 6.62
N LEU A 43 4.01 3.97 7.50
CA LEU A 43 3.31 3.02 8.36
C LEU A 43 2.40 2.07 7.56
N ASP A 44 1.85 2.51 6.43
CA ASP A 44 1.08 1.66 5.51
C ASP A 44 1.99 0.65 4.81
N VAL A 45 3.15 1.10 4.36
CA VAL A 45 4.19 0.23 3.78
C VAL A 45 4.58 -0.85 4.78
N GLN A 46 4.85 -0.47 6.04
CA GLN A 46 5.18 -1.42 7.10
C GLN A 46 4.06 -2.45 7.31
N ARG A 47 2.79 -2.02 7.26
CA ARG A 47 1.64 -2.92 7.36
C ARG A 47 1.61 -3.96 6.23
N VAL A 48 1.91 -3.55 5.00
CA VAL A 48 2.00 -4.48 3.86
C VAL A 48 3.17 -5.44 4.03
N VAL A 49 4.35 -4.96 4.44
CA VAL A 49 5.53 -5.81 4.71
C VAL A 49 5.21 -6.88 5.75
N ASN A 50 4.58 -6.49 6.85
CA ASN A 50 4.15 -7.39 7.91
C ASN A 50 3.20 -8.49 7.40
N ALA A 51 2.25 -8.13 6.53
CA ALA A 51 1.35 -9.09 5.90
C ALA A 51 2.08 -10.07 4.97
N VAL A 52 3.11 -9.60 4.24
CA VAL A 52 3.96 -10.46 3.40
C VAL A 52 4.81 -11.42 4.25
N LEU A 53 5.34 -10.95 5.38
CA LEU A 53 6.23 -11.72 6.25
C LEU A 53 5.49 -12.57 7.31
N ASN A 54 4.19 -12.40 7.45
CA ASN A 54 3.35 -12.99 8.51
C ASN A 54 3.83 -12.62 9.94
N THR A 55 4.12 -11.34 10.19
CA THR A 55 4.64 -10.81 11.47
C THR A 55 3.90 -9.58 11.99
#